data_AF-A0AA88CSW9-F1
#
_entry.id   AF-A0AA88CSW9-F1
#
_cell.length_a   1.000
_cell.length_b   1.000
_cell.length_c   1.000
_cell.angle_alpha   90.00
_cell.angle_beta   90.00
_cell.angle_gamma   90.00
#
_symmetry.space_group_name_H-M   'P 1'
#
loop_
_entity.id
_entity.type
_entity.pdbx_description
1 polymer ?
#
loop_
_entity_poly.entity_id
_entity_poly.type
_entity_poly.pdbx_seq_one_letter_code
_entity_poly.pdbx_strand_id
1 'polypeptide(L)'
;MSSTNISIFAVFWAILVSTHVANMENTIILVKASEQEVNCVRQTGWWSGDIHNNTTKSPCSWFGITCNDAGSVTEIEYLGYEVGERTFPKWNLSCFSNLVRLELRGLGLSGSIPQEIGRLSKLRHLDLSSNGLTGELPPSLVNLSQLVVLDLSGNQIGGPIPQELGSLKSLGTVSQALLDKFPYSFGENKDLNLSHGSRFILMVILPISIFVALFFTAVVLYRVWLKNKIGPLNKKETKIGDLFSMWNFDGEIAYEDIRNATEDFDIRYCIGVGGHGIVYRAQLADGKLVALKKLHSSETKEPALCKEFCK
;
A
#
# COMPACT_ATOMS: atom_id res chain seq x y z
N MET A 1 -79.87 30.39 -7.62
CA MET A 1 -79.02 29.27 -7.19
C MET A 1 -77.96 29.05 -8.26
N SER A 2 -76.71 29.51 -8.08
CA SER A 2 -75.50 29.16 -8.88
C SER A 2 -74.47 30.30 -8.88
N SER A 3 -73.63 30.39 -7.85
CA SER A 3 -72.30 31.01 -8.01
C SER A 3 -71.31 30.64 -6.90
N THR A 4 -71.76 30.16 -5.74
CA THR A 4 -70.89 29.84 -4.60
C THR A 4 -70.24 28.45 -4.66
N ASN A 5 -70.79 27.51 -5.44
CA ASN A 5 -70.23 26.15 -5.51
C ASN A 5 -69.02 26.01 -6.45
N ILE A 6 -68.85 26.90 -7.44
CA ILE A 6 -67.74 26.80 -8.40
C ILE A 6 -66.40 27.16 -7.73
N SER A 7 -66.42 28.09 -6.78
CA SER A 7 -65.21 28.56 -6.10
C SER A 7 -64.63 27.51 -5.13
N ILE A 8 -65.49 26.76 -4.41
CA ILE A 8 -65.02 25.74 -3.47
C ILE A 8 -64.42 24.55 -4.23
N PHE A 9 -65.04 24.10 -5.32
CA PHE A 9 -64.48 23.03 -6.15
C PHE A 9 -63.16 23.44 -6.81
N ALA A 10 -63.01 24.69 -7.24
CA ALA A 10 -61.76 25.19 -7.80
C ALA A 10 -60.62 25.27 -6.75
N VAL A 11 -60.94 25.68 -5.52
CA VAL A 11 -59.96 25.70 -4.42
C VAL A 11 -59.60 24.28 -3.98
N PHE A 12 -60.57 23.37 -3.91
CA PHE A 12 -60.31 21.97 -3.58
C PHE A 12 -59.48 21.29 -4.67
N TRP A 13 -59.77 21.54 -5.95
CA TRP A 13 -58.95 21.05 -7.06
C TRP A 13 -57.56 21.67 -7.08
N ALA A 14 -57.41 22.96 -6.77
CA ALA A 14 -56.09 23.59 -6.69
C ALA A 14 -55.26 22.99 -5.54
N ILE A 15 -55.86 22.76 -4.36
CA ILE A 15 -55.19 22.11 -3.24
C ILE A 15 -54.87 20.64 -3.57
N LEU A 16 -55.79 19.92 -4.22
CA LEU A 16 -55.56 18.54 -4.64
C LEU A 16 -54.43 18.47 -5.68
N VAL A 17 -54.40 19.37 -6.66
CA VAL A 17 -53.34 19.45 -7.67
C VAL A 17 -52.01 19.89 -7.04
N SER A 18 -52.00 20.87 -6.13
CA SER A 18 -50.78 21.26 -5.42
C SER A 18 -50.24 20.16 -4.52
N THR A 19 -51.12 19.41 -3.85
CA THR A 19 -50.71 18.25 -3.04
C THR A 19 -50.29 17.06 -3.92
N HIS A 20 -50.92 16.85 -5.08
CA HIS A 20 -50.50 15.81 -6.03
C HIS A 20 -49.19 16.18 -6.75
N VAL A 21 -48.94 17.46 -7.04
CA VAL A 21 -47.68 17.98 -7.60
C VAL A 21 -46.56 17.88 -6.54
N ALA A 22 -46.82 18.28 -5.30
CA ALA A 22 -45.88 18.12 -4.19
C ALA A 22 -45.60 16.63 -3.87
N ASN A 23 -46.55 15.74 -4.11
CA ASN A 23 -46.38 14.30 -3.90
C ASN A 23 -45.72 13.57 -5.11
N MET A 24 -45.84 14.13 -6.32
CA MET A 24 -45.10 13.66 -7.50
C MET A 24 -43.63 14.12 -7.51
N GLU A 25 -43.29 15.21 -6.82
CA GLU A 25 -41.89 15.57 -6.56
C GLU A 25 -41.18 14.58 -5.62
N ASN A 26 -41.94 13.79 -4.83
CA ASN A 26 -41.42 12.77 -3.92
C ASN A 26 -41.39 11.34 -4.51
N THR A 27 -41.82 11.12 -5.76
CA THR A 27 -41.85 9.78 -6.39
C THR A 27 -41.06 9.66 -7.70
N ILE A 28 -40.22 10.66 -8.01
CA ILE A 28 -39.13 10.48 -8.97
C ILE A 28 -37.85 10.29 -8.15
N ILE A 29 -37.56 9.03 -7.81
CA ILE A 29 -36.25 8.60 -7.33
C ILE A 29 -35.30 8.61 -8.55
N LEU A 30 -34.98 9.81 -9.00
CA LEU A 30 -33.73 10.14 -9.67
C LEU A 30 -33.14 11.21 -8.77
N VAL A 31 -32.31 10.79 -7.83
CA VAL A 31 -31.64 11.67 -6.88
C VAL A 31 -30.80 12.65 -7.69
N LYS A 32 -31.35 13.84 -7.96
CA LYS A 32 -30.60 14.95 -8.54
C LYS A 32 -29.59 15.35 -7.48
N ALA A 33 -28.29 15.19 -7.77
CA ALA A 33 -27.26 15.82 -6.95
C ALA A 33 -27.56 17.31 -6.80
N SER A 34 -27.09 17.91 -5.70
CA SER A 34 -27.33 19.33 -5.48
C SER A 34 -26.72 20.13 -6.65
N GLU A 35 -27.47 21.11 -7.17
CA GLU A 35 -26.99 22.01 -8.24
C GLU A 35 -25.66 22.69 -7.86
N GLN A 36 -25.42 22.84 -6.56
CA GLN A 36 -24.17 23.32 -5.98
C GLN A 36 -23.00 22.38 -6.23
N GLU A 37 -23.15 21.07 -6.00
CA GLU A 37 -22.09 20.08 -6.25
C GLU A 37 -21.74 20.00 -7.74
N VAL A 38 -22.74 19.96 -8.63
CA VAL A 38 -22.52 19.95 -10.09
C VAL A 38 -21.70 21.15 -10.55
N ASN A 39 -22.09 22.35 -10.12
CA ASN A 39 -21.38 23.58 -10.47
C ASN A 39 -19.97 23.61 -9.87
N CYS A 40 -19.79 23.02 -8.69
CA CYS A 40 -18.50 22.97 -8.04
C CYS A 40 -17.52 22.04 -8.75
N VAL A 41 -17.93 20.81 -9.10
CA VAL A 41 -17.08 19.90 -9.87
C VAL A 41 -16.70 20.54 -11.22
N ARG A 42 -17.64 21.24 -11.88
CA ARG A 42 -17.35 21.97 -13.13
C ARG A 42 -16.27 23.04 -12.95
N GLN A 43 -16.30 23.80 -11.85
CA GLN A 43 -15.32 24.86 -11.59
C GLN A 43 -13.90 24.33 -11.36
N THR A 44 -13.74 23.06 -10.96
CA THR A 44 -12.41 22.44 -10.83
C THR A 44 -11.73 22.23 -12.19
N GLY A 45 -12.53 22.06 -13.26
CA GLY A 45 -12.04 21.74 -14.60
C GLY A 45 -11.43 20.34 -14.76
N TRP A 46 -11.48 19.45 -13.75
CA TRP A 46 -10.85 18.12 -13.84
C TRP A 46 -11.66 17.12 -14.66
N TRP A 47 -12.98 17.33 -14.79
CA TRP A 47 -13.91 16.45 -15.52
C TRP A 47 -14.42 17.06 -16.84
N SER A 48 -13.65 17.97 -17.46
CA SER A 48 -14.09 18.67 -18.68
C SER A 48 -14.55 17.76 -19.83
N GLY A 49 -13.97 16.56 -19.97
CA GLY A 49 -14.36 15.59 -21.01
C GLY A 49 -15.76 14.99 -20.85
N ASP A 50 -16.20 14.75 -19.61
CA ASP A 50 -17.51 14.15 -19.30
C ASP A 50 -18.64 15.19 -19.29
N ILE A 51 -18.30 16.49 -19.17
CA ILE A 51 -19.24 17.60 -19.08
C ILE A 51 -19.90 17.93 -20.43
N HIS A 52 -19.31 17.50 -21.55
CA HIS A 52 -19.75 17.91 -22.90
C HIS A 52 -21.05 17.26 -23.39
N ASN A 53 -21.61 16.25 -22.71
CA ASN A 53 -22.76 15.51 -23.24
C ASN A 53 -24.00 15.42 -22.35
N ASN A 54 -24.02 16.01 -21.15
CA ASN A 54 -25.28 16.24 -20.43
C ASN A 54 -25.13 17.20 -19.24
N THR A 55 -25.67 18.41 -19.36
CA THR A 55 -25.67 19.45 -18.32
C THR A 55 -26.55 19.12 -17.09
N THR A 56 -27.24 17.99 -17.10
CA THR A 56 -28.18 17.57 -16.04
C THR A 56 -27.78 16.27 -15.32
N LYS A 57 -26.63 15.67 -15.68
CA LYS A 57 -26.19 14.43 -15.04
C LYS A 57 -25.50 14.73 -13.70
N SER A 58 -26.00 14.06 -12.67
CA SER A 58 -25.39 14.00 -11.35
C SER A 58 -23.88 13.66 -11.43
N PRO A 59 -23.01 14.31 -10.65
CA PRO A 59 -21.58 13.99 -10.59
C PRO A 59 -21.33 12.56 -10.09
N CYS A 60 -22.32 11.92 -9.46
CA CYS A 60 -22.24 10.52 -9.02
C CYS A 60 -22.05 9.52 -10.16
N SER A 61 -22.25 9.93 -11.42
CA SER A 61 -21.98 9.08 -12.58
C SER A 61 -20.62 9.36 -13.21
N TRP A 62 -19.80 10.26 -12.64
CA TRP A 62 -18.52 10.65 -13.23
C TRP A 62 -17.43 9.73 -12.70
N PHE A 63 -16.44 9.46 -13.55
CA PHE A 63 -15.33 8.61 -13.16
C PHE A 63 -14.60 9.20 -11.94
N GLY A 64 -14.38 8.36 -10.92
CA GLY A 64 -13.70 8.78 -9.70
C GLY A 64 -14.57 9.55 -8.70
N ILE A 65 -15.90 9.58 -8.85
CA ILE A 65 -16.82 10.19 -7.89
C ILE A 65 -17.76 9.13 -7.30
N THR A 66 -17.79 9.03 -5.97
CA THR A 66 -18.72 8.20 -5.22
C THR A 66 -19.70 9.07 -4.44
N CYS A 67 -20.97 8.67 -4.41
CA CYS A 67 -22.01 9.35 -3.65
C CYS A 67 -22.69 8.42 -2.65
N ASN A 68 -23.33 9.01 -1.63
CA ASN A 68 -24.22 8.30 -0.72
C ASN A 68 -25.61 8.05 -1.34
N ASP A 69 -26.48 7.36 -0.60
CA ASP A 69 -27.87 7.06 -1.01
C ASP A 69 -28.71 8.32 -1.28
N ALA A 70 -28.31 9.46 -0.70
CA ALA A 70 -28.91 10.78 -0.94
C ALA A 70 -28.29 11.52 -2.13
N GLY A 71 -27.41 10.88 -2.91
CA GLY A 71 -26.81 11.41 -4.13
C GLY A 71 -25.85 12.58 -3.92
N SER A 72 -25.35 12.74 -2.69
CA SER A 72 -24.31 13.72 -2.37
C SER A 72 -22.93 13.08 -2.40
N VAL A 73 -21.94 13.83 -2.88
CA VAL A 73 -20.59 13.34 -3.10
C VAL A 73 -19.91 13.06 -1.77
N THR A 74 -19.44 11.82 -1.59
CA THR A 74 -18.75 11.36 -0.39
C THR A 74 -17.30 11.00 -0.65
N GLU A 75 -16.94 10.60 -1.87
CA GLU A 75 -15.56 10.26 -2.20
C GLU A 75 -15.20 10.81 -3.58
N ILE A 76 -13.98 11.33 -3.68
CA ILE A 76 -13.37 11.76 -4.94
C ILE A 76 -12.00 11.08 -5.01
N GLU A 77 -11.82 10.22 -6.01
CA GLU A 77 -10.58 9.52 -6.31
C GLU A 77 -10.26 9.73 -7.79
N TYR A 78 -9.22 10.51 -8.09
CA TYR A 78 -8.85 10.77 -9.48
C TYR A 78 -7.55 10.04 -9.81
N LEU A 79 -7.63 9.03 -10.68
CA LEU A 79 -6.50 8.17 -11.09
C LEU A 79 -5.96 8.51 -12.49
N GLY A 80 -6.13 9.74 -12.97
CA GLY A 80 -5.72 10.14 -14.31
C GLY A 80 -4.20 10.16 -14.52
N TYR A 81 -3.73 9.48 -15.57
CA TYR A 81 -2.37 9.58 -16.09
C TYR A 81 -2.09 11.00 -16.60
N GLU A 82 -0.95 11.57 -16.18
CA GLU A 82 -0.36 12.87 -16.55
C GLU A 82 -1.28 13.80 -17.36
N VAL A 83 -2.17 14.49 -16.65
CA VAL A 83 -2.91 15.60 -17.23
C VAL A 83 -1.93 16.77 -17.29
N GLY A 84 -1.31 16.98 -18.46
CA GLY A 84 -0.24 17.95 -18.68
C GLY A 84 -0.47 19.33 -18.06
N GLU A 85 0.63 20.06 -17.84
CA GLU A 85 0.79 21.33 -17.10
C GLU A 85 -0.49 22.18 -16.97
N ARG A 86 -1.36 21.83 -16.01
CA ARG A 86 -2.48 22.68 -15.61
C ARG A 86 -1.96 23.64 -14.57
N THR A 87 -1.91 24.93 -14.89
CA THR A 87 -1.90 25.96 -13.87
C THR A 87 -3.31 26.01 -13.27
N PHE A 88 -3.44 25.77 -11.96
CA PHE A 88 -4.68 25.42 -11.26
C PHE A 88 -5.30 26.60 -10.48
N PRO A 89 -6.12 27.49 -11.08
CA PRO A 89 -6.87 28.45 -10.30
C PRO A 89 -8.22 27.82 -9.90
N LYS A 90 -8.36 27.45 -8.62
CA LYS A 90 -9.58 27.11 -7.87
C LYS A 90 -9.74 25.65 -7.45
N TRP A 91 -8.88 25.25 -6.53
CA TRP A 91 -9.09 24.16 -5.58
C TRP A 91 -10.15 24.47 -4.52
N ASN A 92 -11.31 25.03 -4.90
CA ASN A 92 -12.38 25.26 -3.94
C ASN A 92 -13.36 24.08 -3.94
N LEU A 93 -13.04 23.08 -3.13
CA LEU A 93 -13.88 21.90 -2.91
C LEU A 93 -14.87 22.09 -1.76
N SER A 94 -14.98 23.30 -1.17
CA SER A 94 -15.80 23.54 0.03
C SER A 94 -17.29 23.30 -0.12
N CYS A 95 -17.77 23.16 -1.36
CA CYS A 95 -19.12 22.77 -1.70
C CYS A 95 -19.46 21.31 -1.35
N PHE A 96 -18.47 20.41 -1.23
CA PHE A 96 -18.68 18.99 -0.94
C PHE A 96 -18.77 18.78 0.58
N SER A 97 -19.87 19.28 1.16
CA SER A 97 -20.11 19.22 2.61
C SER A 97 -20.17 17.81 3.19
N ASN A 98 -20.40 16.80 2.35
CA ASN A 98 -20.45 15.38 2.71
C ASN A 98 -19.19 14.59 2.34
N LEU A 99 -18.14 15.26 1.87
CA LEU A 99 -16.91 14.58 1.45
C LEU A 99 -16.20 13.93 2.65
N VAL A 100 -15.94 12.64 2.53
CA VAL A 100 -15.26 11.79 3.51
C VAL A 100 -13.85 11.44 3.05
N ARG A 101 -13.65 11.23 1.74
CA ARG A 101 -12.39 10.81 1.15
C ARG A 101 -12.05 11.68 -0.07
N LEU A 102 -10.83 12.22 -0.08
CA LEU A 102 -10.28 12.97 -1.20
C LEU A 102 -8.89 12.42 -1.54
N GLU A 103 -8.77 11.80 -2.71
CA GLU A 103 -7.54 11.18 -3.21
C GLU A 103 -7.16 11.81 -4.56
N LEU A 104 -6.11 12.62 -4.52
CA LEU A 104 -5.60 13.40 -5.64
C LEU A 104 -4.10 13.19 -5.81
N ARG A 105 -3.65 11.94 -5.67
CA ARG A 105 -2.24 11.59 -5.75
C ARG A 105 -1.72 11.70 -7.17
N GLY A 106 -0.55 12.31 -7.35
CA GLY A 106 0.18 12.21 -8.62
C GLY A 106 -0.41 12.99 -9.80
N LEU A 107 -1.23 14.00 -9.55
CA LEU A 107 -1.94 14.74 -10.60
C LEU A 107 -1.21 16.00 -11.10
N GLY A 108 0.07 16.17 -10.74
CA GLY A 108 0.87 17.33 -11.14
C GLY A 108 0.38 18.65 -10.53
N LEU A 109 -0.27 18.59 -9.38
CA LEU A 109 -0.95 19.72 -8.75
C LEU A 109 0.10 20.70 -8.20
N SER A 110 -0.07 22.00 -8.45
CA SER A 110 0.91 23.03 -8.07
C SER A 110 0.27 24.22 -7.37
N GLY A 111 1.07 25.01 -6.65
CA GLY A 111 0.59 26.10 -5.80
C GLY A 111 0.30 25.66 -4.37
N SER A 112 -0.35 26.52 -3.58
CA SER A 112 -0.63 26.27 -2.16
C SER A 112 -1.99 25.62 -1.91
N ILE A 113 -2.09 24.89 -0.79
CA ILE A 113 -3.36 24.32 -0.33
C ILE A 113 -4.26 25.48 0.15
N PRO A 114 -5.49 25.63 -0.38
CA PRO A 114 -6.37 26.75 -0.06
C PRO A 114 -6.98 26.64 1.35
N GLN A 115 -7.28 27.79 1.96
CA GLN A 115 -7.90 27.86 3.30
C GLN A 115 -9.29 27.20 3.32
N GLU A 116 -9.97 27.14 2.19
CA GLU A 116 -11.29 26.55 2.04
C GLU A 116 -11.31 25.04 2.33
N ILE A 117 -10.16 24.35 2.31
CA ILE A 117 -10.06 22.93 2.66
C ILE A 117 -10.66 22.65 4.05
N GLY A 118 -10.51 23.58 5.00
CA GLY A 118 -11.04 23.46 6.36
C GLY A 118 -12.56 23.46 6.47
N ARG A 119 -13.30 23.69 5.38
CA ARG A 119 -14.77 23.58 5.35
C ARG A 119 -15.25 22.13 5.21
N LEU A 120 -14.37 21.20 4.82
CA LEU A 120 -14.67 19.79 4.64
C LEU A 120 -14.73 19.04 5.99
N SER A 121 -15.65 19.46 6.87
CA SER A 121 -15.72 19.00 8.27
C SER A 121 -15.88 17.48 8.47
N LYS A 122 -16.34 16.76 7.46
CA LYS A 122 -16.53 15.29 7.46
C LYS A 122 -15.35 14.51 6.85
N LEU A 123 -14.32 15.21 6.38
CA LEU A 123 -13.18 14.59 5.71
C LEU A 123 -12.40 13.73 6.71
N ARG A 124 -12.20 12.46 6.35
CA ARG A 124 -11.46 11.47 7.11
C ARG A 124 -10.15 11.07 6.43
N HIS A 125 -10.11 11.15 5.11
CA HIS A 125 -8.94 10.77 4.32
C HIS A 125 -8.61 11.86 3.31
N LEU A 126 -7.40 12.42 3.41
CA LEU A 126 -6.86 13.40 2.49
C LEU A 126 -5.49 12.93 1.99
N ASP A 127 -5.43 12.49 0.73
CA ASP A 127 -4.18 12.16 0.03
C ASP A 127 -3.94 13.16 -1.10
N LEU A 128 -2.94 14.02 -0.93
CA LEU A 128 -2.44 14.95 -1.93
C LEU A 128 -0.98 14.62 -2.30
N SER A 129 -0.53 13.40 -2.04
CA SER A 129 0.85 12.99 -2.22
C SER A 129 1.31 13.01 -3.68
N SER A 130 2.62 13.03 -3.89
CA SER A 130 3.27 12.97 -5.20
C SER A 130 2.84 14.11 -6.15
N ASN A 131 2.64 15.32 -5.63
CA ASN A 131 2.29 16.51 -6.41
C ASN A 131 3.40 17.58 -6.35
N GLY A 132 3.21 18.70 -7.06
CA GLY A 132 4.07 19.88 -7.02
C GLY A 132 3.58 20.98 -6.08
N LEU A 133 2.85 20.65 -5.00
CA LEU A 133 2.29 21.65 -4.08
C LEU A 133 3.40 22.36 -3.30
N THR A 134 3.27 23.67 -3.13
CA THR A 134 4.23 24.58 -2.48
C THR A 134 3.54 25.43 -1.40
N GLY A 135 4.30 26.27 -0.69
CA GLY A 135 3.77 27.14 0.36
C GLY A 135 3.56 26.42 1.69
N GLU A 136 2.79 27.04 2.58
CA GLU A 136 2.54 26.56 3.95
C GLU A 136 1.22 25.80 4.08
N LEU A 137 1.09 25.00 5.15
CA LEU A 137 -0.19 24.38 5.50
C LEU A 137 -1.19 25.45 5.95
N PRO A 138 -2.42 25.47 5.42
CA PRO A 138 -3.42 26.44 5.85
C PRO A 138 -3.82 26.19 7.32
N PRO A 139 -3.90 27.22 8.18
CA PRO A 139 -4.34 27.04 9.57
C PRO A 139 -5.73 26.40 9.68
N SER A 140 -6.59 26.59 8.68
CA SER A 140 -7.92 25.98 8.62
C SER A 140 -7.90 24.44 8.55
N LEU A 141 -6.74 23.81 8.30
CA LEU A 141 -6.60 22.35 8.31
C LEU A 141 -6.97 21.74 9.68
N VAL A 142 -6.82 22.52 10.77
CA VAL A 142 -7.27 22.14 12.12
C VAL A 142 -8.79 21.91 12.22
N ASN A 143 -9.58 22.51 11.32
CA ASN A 143 -11.03 22.34 11.32
C ASN A 143 -11.47 20.96 10.82
N LEU A 144 -10.56 20.17 10.25
CA LEU A 144 -10.80 18.79 9.82
C LEU A 144 -10.79 17.85 11.03
N SER A 145 -11.72 18.06 11.96
CA SER A 145 -11.81 17.37 13.25
C SER A 145 -12.01 15.85 13.17
N GLN A 146 -12.39 15.32 12.00
CA GLN A 146 -12.58 13.90 11.73
C GLN A 146 -11.44 13.27 10.92
N LEU A 147 -10.41 14.05 10.57
CA LEU A 147 -9.32 13.58 9.72
C LEU A 147 -8.55 12.46 10.39
N VAL A 148 -8.39 11.35 9.69
CA VAL A 148 -7.68 10.15 10.15
C VAL A 148 -6.37 9.99 9.39
N VAL A 149 -6.37 10.29 8.10
CA VAL A 149 -5.22 10.18 7.23
C VAL A 149 -4.96 11.50 6.52
N LEU A 150 -3.72 11.96 6.64
CA LEU A 150 -3.19 13.10 5.90
C LEU A 150 -1.88 12.68 5.23
N ASP A 151 -1.90 12.54 3.90
CA ASP A 151 -0.69 12.31 3.13
C ASP A 151 -0.39 13.49 2.20
N LEU A 152 0.72 14.18 2.49
CA LEU A 152 1.26 15.26 1.66
C LEU A 152 2.67 14.93 1.15
N SER A 153 3.08 13.66 1.20
CA SER A 153 4.43 13.22 0.83
C SER A 153 4.73 13.51 -0.64
N GLY A 154 6.01 13.68 -0.99
CA GLY A 154 6.39 13.97 -2.37
C GLY A 154 5.94 15.33 -2.90
N ASN A 155 5.62 16.29 -2.02
CA ASN A 155 5.36 17.70 -2.35
C ASN A 155 6.51 18.63 -1.90
N GLN A 156 6.41 19.90 -2.26
CA GLN A 156 7.36 20.98 -1.94
C GLN A 156 6.83 21.93 -0.84
N ILE A 157 5.91 21.44 0.00
CA ILE A 157 5.35 22.19 1.13
C ILE A 157 6.47 22.54 2.13
N GLY A 158 6.40 23.74 2.67
CA GLY A 158 7.32 24.33 3.65
C GLY A 158 6.56 25.06 4.77
N GLY A 159 7.28 25.84 5.59
CA GLY A 159 6.68 26.58 6.72
C GLY A 159 6.34 25.71 7.93
N PRO A 160 6.02 26.30 9.09
CA PRO A 160 5.77 25.54 10.31
C PRO A 160 4.54 24.64 10.17
N ILE A 161 4.60 23.43 10.73
CA ILE A 161 3.39 22.63 10.94
C ILE A 161 2.56 23.33 12.04
N PRO A 162 1.29 23.66 11.80
CA PRO A 162 0.42 24.24 12.82
C PRO A 162 0.40 23.32 14.04
N GLN A 163 0.77 23.83 15.22
CA GLN A 163 0.84 23.04 16.45
C GLN A 163 -0.53 22.40 16.76
N GLU A 164 -1.60 23.09 16.38
CA GLU A 164 -2.98 22.68 16.53
C GLU A 164 -3.32 21.46 15.66
N LEU A 165 -2.57 21.18 14.58
CA LEU A 165 -2.75 19.94 13.80
C LEU A 165 -2.47 18.71 14.67
N GLY A 166 -1.56 18.86 15.63
CA GLY A 166 -1.29 17.87 16.66
C GLY A 166 -2.42 17.61 17.64
N SER A 167 -3.40 18.50 17.72
CA SER A 167 -4.56 18.37 18.60
C SER A 167 -5.71 17.57 17.98
N LEU A 168 -5.60 17.20 16.69
CA LEU A 168 -6.56 16.36 16.00
C LEU A 168 -6.54 14.93 16.56
N LYS A 169 -7.45 14.66 17.49
CA LYS A 169 -7.54 13.36 18.20
C LYS A 169 -7.75 12.15 17.28
N SER A 170 -8.30 12.35 16.09
CA SER A 170 -8.60 11.30 15.12
C SER A 170 -7.45 10.99 14.17
N LEU A 171 -6.42 11.85 14.10
CA LEU A 171 -5.36 11.76 13.11
C LEU A 171 -4.41 10.61 13.45
N GLY A 172 -4.58 9.49 12.77
CA GLY A 172 -3.82 8.26 13.01
C GLY A 172 -2.59 8.10 12.11
N THR A 173 -2.58 8.75 10.94
CA THR A 173 -1.47 8.65 9.99
C THR A 173 -1.21 10.01 9.35
N VAL A 174 -0.07 10.61 9.70
CA VAL A 174 0.55 11.71 8.95
C VAL A 174 1.73 11.11 8.20
N SER A 175 1.86 11.34 6.90
CA SER A 175 2.96 10.72 6.15
C SER A 175 4.32 11.15 6.70
N GLN A 176 5.22 10.17 6.83
CA GLN A 176 6.55 10.31 7.43
C GLN A 176 7.38 11.44 6.78
N ALA A 177 7.14 11.75 5.51
CA ALA A 177 7.81 12.85 4.80
C ALA A 177 7.50 14.25 5.37
N LEU A 178 6.31 14.47 5.96
CA LEU A 178 6.02 15.71 6.70
C LEU A 178 6.80 15.75 8.03
N LEU A 179 6.96 14.59 8.68
CA LEU A 179 7.72 14.50 9.94
C LEU A 179 9.23 14.65 9.70
N ASP A 180 9.74 14.15 8.57
CA ASP A 180 11.16 14.19 8.21
C ASP A 180 11.61 15.59 7.73
N LYS A 181 10.70 16.39 7.14
CA LYS A 181 10.98 17.78 6.70
C LYS A 181 11.04 18.79 7.84
N PHE A 182 10.54 18.44 9.03
CA PHE A 182 10.46 19.33 10.18
C PHE A 182 10.99 18.67 11.46
N PRO A 183 12.32 18.60 11.64
CA PRO A 183 12.87 18.34 12.96
C PRO A 183 12.54 19.55 13.85
N TYR A 184 11.70 19.33 14.87
CA TYR A 184 11.32 20.27 15.94
C TYR A 184 10.29 21.36 15.60
N SER A 185 9.02 21.09 15.94
CA SER A 185 8.12 22.02 16.64
C SER A 185 6.74 21.37 16.86
N PHE A 186 6.71 20.20 17.50
CA PHE A 186 5.48 19.76 18.18
C PHE A 186 5.62 20.27 19.60
N GLY A 187 4.86 21.31 19.94
CA GLY A 187 5.06 22.06 21.18
C GLY A 187 5.12 21.14 22.40
N GLU A 188 6.19 21.35 23.17
CA GLU A 188 6.40 20.76 24.48
C GLU A 188 5.26 21.26 25.40
N ASN A 189 4.21 20.46 25.55
CA ASN A 189 3.32 20.62 26.70
C ASN A 189 4.13 20.19 27.94
N LYS A 190 4.79 21.17 28.57
CA LYS A 190 5.15 21.05 29.98
C LYS A 190 3.84 20.92 30.74
N ASP A 191 3.55 19.67 31.09
CA ASP A 191 2.65 19.17 32.13
C ASP A 191 1.82 18.01 31.60
N LEU A 192 2.43 16.83 31.49
CA LEU A 192 1.71 15.55 31.57
C LEU A 192 2.66 14.46 32.08
N ASN A 193 2.39 14.00 33.29
CA ASN A 193 3.02 12.83 33.92
C ASN A 193 3.00 11.63 32.96
N LEU A 194 4.15 11.31 32.39
CA LEU A 194 4.33 10.12 31.56
C LEU A 194 4.07 8.84 32.38
N SER A 195 3.03 8.12 31.97
CA SER A 195 2.70 6.77 32.44
C SER A 195 3.91 5.84 32.34
N HIS A 196 4.07 5.02 33.38
CA HIS A 196 5.21 4.15 33.72
C HIS A 196 5.78 3.33 32.53
N GLY A 197 4.95 3.00 31.53
CA GLY A 197 5.36 2.24 30.36
C GLY A 197 6.33 2.97 29.41
N SER A 198 6.24 4.28 29.28
CA SER A 198 7.09 5.08 28.38
C SER A 198 8.51 5.33 28.93
N ARG A 199 8.65 5.43 30.26
CA ARG A 199 9.95 5.50 30.95
C ARG A 199 10.72 4.18 30.85
N PHE A 200 10.00 3.05 30.85
CA PHE A 200 10.57 1.72 30.68
C PHE A 200 11.20 1.55 29.29
N ILE A 201 10.52 2.04 28.25
CA ILE A 201 11.00 1.99 26.86
C ILE A 201 12.30 2.78 26.70
N LEU A 202 12.39 3.99 27.28
CA LEU A 202 13.62 4.80 27.25
C LEU A 202 14.77 4.19 28.08
N MET A 203 14.48 3.59 29.23
CA MET A 203 15.51 2.98 30.08
C MET A 203 16.03 1.65 29.54
N VAL A 204 15.28 0.95 28.67
CA VAL A 204 15.66 -0.37 28.16
C VAL A 204 16.18 -0.30 26.72
N ILE A 205 15.49 0.41 25.82
CA ILE A 205 15.86 0.43 24.39
C ILE A 205 17.17 1.20 24.15
N LEU A 206 17.40 2.27 24.91
CA LEU A 206 18.55 3.16 24.75
C LEU A 206 19.89 2.50 25.15
N PRO A 207 20.00 1.77 26.29
CA PRO A 207 21.21 0.99 26.55
C PRO A 207 21.36 -0.22 25.61
N ILE A 208 20.27 -0.83 25.14
CA ILE A 208 20.35 -1.92 24.15
C ILE A 208 20.91 -1.40 22.82
N SER A 209 20.45 -0.25 22.33
CA SER A 209 20.95 0.32 21.08
C SER A 209 22.42 0.72 21.18
N ILE A 210 22.85 1.27 22.33
CA ILE A 210 24.26 1.56 22.61
C ILE A 210 25.08 0.27 22.66
N PHE A 211 24.58 -0.78 23.33
CA PHE A 211 25.27 -2.06 23.42
C PHE A 211 25.43 -2.73 22.04
N VAL A 212 24.38 -2.67 21.21
CA VAL A 212 24.41 -3.17 19.83
C VAL A 212 25.42 -2.39 19.00
N ALA A 213 25.44 -1.06 19.11
CA ALA A 213 26.42 -0.22 18.41
C ALA A 213 27.86 -0.55 18.85
N LEU A 214 28.11 -0.70 20.16
CA LEU A 214 29.42 -1.09 20.70
C LEU A 214 29.84 -2.50 20.26
N PHE A 215 28.89 -3.44 20.15
CA PHE A 215 29.17 -4.77 19.64
C PHE A 215 29.60 -4.74 18.17
N PHE A 216 28.87 -4.01 17.32
CA PHE A 216 29.23 -3.88 15.90
C PHE A 216 30.58 -3.16 15.70
N THR A 217 30.86 -2.11 16.48
CA THR A 217 32.17 -1.44 16.41
C THR A 217 33.29 -2.37 16.85
N ALA A 218 33.11 -3.16 17.92
CA ALA A 218 34.07 -4.17 18.35
C ALA A 218 34.30 -5.26 17.28
N VAL A 219 33.24 -5.71 16.60
CA VAL A 219 33.36 -6.67 15.48
C VAL A 219 34.17 -6.07 14.32
N VAL A 220 33.94 -4.81 13.96
CA VAL A 220 34.70 -4.13 12.90
C VAL A 220 36.17 -4.01 13.31
N LEU A 221 36.45 -3.56 14.53
CA LEU A 221 37.82 -3.47 15.05
C LEU A 221 38.51 -4.83 15.09
N TYR A 222 37.78 -5.89 15.48
CA TYR A 222 38.28 -7.26 15.46
C TYR A 222 38.59 -7.74 14.04
N ARG A 223 37.74 -7.43 13.05
CA ARG A 223 37.98 -7.76 11.62
C ARG A 223 39.21 -7.04 11.06
N VAL A 224 39.37 -5.75 11.40
CA VAL A 224 40.55 -4.96 11.01
C VAL A 224 41.81 -5.52 11.67
N TRP A 225 41.74 -5.83 12.96
CA TRP A 225 42.83 -6.47 13.68
C TRP A 225 43.18 -7.86 13.11
N LEU A 226 42.18 -8.66 12.73
CA LEU A 226 42.39 -9.95 12.05
C LEU A 226 43.13 -9.77 10.73
N LYS A 227 42.71 -8.80 9.92
CA LYS A 227 43.37 -8.47 8.64
C LYS A 227 44.82 -8.02 8.83
N ASN A 228 45.12 -7.31 9.93
CA ASN A 228 46.49 -6.85 10.21
C ASN A 228 47.37 -7.96 10.80
N LYS A 229 46.80 -8.88 11.58
CA LYS A 229 47.54 -10.01 12.17
C LYS A 229 47.78 -11.13 11.15
N ILE A 230 46.85 -11.29 10.22
CA ILE A 230 46.91 -12.27 9.15
C ILE A 230 47.26 -11.50 7.88
N GLY A 231 48.57 -11.33 7.62
CA GLY A 231 49.06 -10.94 6.29
C GLY A 231 48.53 -11.87 5.19
N PRO A 232 48.66 -11.54 3.90
CA PRO A 232 48.01 -12.27 2.80
C PRO A 232 48.32 -13.76 2.88
N LEU A 233 47.35 -14.54 3.36
CA LEU A 233 47.39 -15.99 3.34
C LEU A 233 47.24 -16.40 1.88
N ASN A 234 48.28 -17.04 1.34
CA ASN A 234 48.17 -17.81 0.12
C ASN A 234 46.92 -18.68 0.20
N LYS A 235 46.03 -18.47 -0.77
CA LYS A 235 44.69 -19.04 -0.84
C LYS A 235 44.78 -20.57 -0.75
N LYS A 236 44.53 -21.13 0.44
CA LYS A 236 44.09 -22.51 0.62
C LYS A 236 42.63 -22.43 1.03
N GLU A 237 41.75 -22.69 0.07
CA GLU A 237 40.30 -22.64 0.26
C GLU A 237 39.87 -23.58 1.40
N THR A 238 39.30 -22.99 2.45
CA THR A 238 38.50 -23.73 3.42
C THR A 238 37.04 -23.36 3.12
N LYS A 239 36.35 -24.23 2.35
CA LYS A 239 34.90 -24.12 2.17
C LYS A 239 34.22 -24.61 3.44
N ILE A 240 33.24 -23.84 3.91
CA ILE A 240 32.32 -24.19 5.00
C ILE A 240 31.44 -25.33 4.50
N GLY A 241 31.89 -26.55 4.73
CA GLY A 241 31.02 -27.70 4.92
C GLY A 241 31.32 -28.20 6.32
N ASP A 242 30.54 -27.78 7.32
CA ASP A 242 30.65 -28.43 8.63
C ASP A 242 29.39 -28.33 9.50
N LEU A 243 28.20 -28.32 8.89
CA LEU A 243 26.99 -28.57 9.70
C LEU A 243 25.97 -29.55 9.12
N PHE A 244 26.04 -29.97 7.85
CA PHE A 244 25.17 -31.06 7.33
C PHE A 244 25.80 -31.97 6.25
N SER A 245 27.13 -32.00 6.10
CA SER A 245 27.80 -32.90 5.14
C SER A 245 28.19 -34.23 5.79
N MET A 246 27.21 -35.10 6.05
CA MET A 246 27.50 -36.53 6.01
C MET A 246 27.53 -36.93 4.53
N TRP A 247 28.64 -37.57 4.12
CA TRP A 247 29.04 -38.00 2.77
C TRP A 247 29.88 -36.97 1.99
N ASN A 248 31.21 -37.15 2.07
CA ASN A 248 32.24 -36.48 1.26
C ASN A 248 32.11 -36.85 -0.23
N PHE A 249 31.21 -36.15 -0.90
CA PHE A 249 31.19 -36.02 -2.34
C PHE A 249 31.28 -34.52 -2.61
N ASP A 250 32.24 -34.11 -3.43
CA ASP A 250 32.62 -32.72 -3.72
C ASP A 250 31.50 -31.82 -4.28
N GLY A 251 30.30 -32.37 -4.50
CA GLY A 251 29.13 -31.63 -4.98
C GLY A 251 29.28 -31.13 -6.41
N GLU A 252 30.34 -31.53 -7.12
CA GLU A 252 30.58 -31.14 -8.52
C GLU A 252 29.98 -32.11 -9.53
N ILE A 253 29.41 -33.24 -9.09
CA ILE A 253 28.88 -34.23 -10.03
C ILE A 253 27.52 -33.81 -10.55
N ALA A 254 27.46 -33.55 -11.84
CA ALA A 254 26.21 -33.23 -12.52
C ALA A 254 25.34 -34.50 -12.69
N TYR A 255 24.03 -34.31 -12.71
CA TYR A 255 23.07 -35.38 -13.03
C TYR A 255 23.40 -36.10 -14.34
N GLU A 256 23.92 -35.36 -15.33
CA GLU A 256 24.31 -35.90 -16.63
C GLU A 256 25.50 -36.86 -16.57
N ASP A 257 26.48 -36.60 -15.70
CA ASP A 257 27.63 -37.49 -15.54
C ASP A 257 27.21 -38.82 -14.92
N ILE A 258 26.28 -38.77 -13.95
CA ILE A 258 25.63 -39.94 -13.36
C ILE A 258 24.85 -40.72 -14.42
N ARG A 259 24.06 -40.01 -15.24
CA ARG A 259 23.25 -40.62 -16.29
C ARG A 259 24.12 -41.33 -17.32
N ASN A 260 25.19 -40.70 -17.77
CA ASN A 260 26.14 -41.30 -18.72
C ASN A 260 26.90 -42.48 -18.10
N ALA A 261 27.37 -42.36 -16.85
CA ALA A 261 28.12 -43.41 -16.17
C ALA A 261 27.30 -44.67 -15.84
N THR A 262 25.97 -44.58 -15.92
CA THR A 262 25.04 -45.69 -15.69
C THR A 262 24.26 -46.10 -16.93
N GLU A 263 24.57 -45.53 -18.10
CA GLU A 263 23.79 -45.69 -19.34
C GLU A 263 22.28 -45.47 -19.11
N ASP A 264 21.94 -44.34 -18.48
CA ASP A 264 20.58 -43.95 -18.07
C ASP A 264 19.94 -44.90 -17.04
N PHE A 265 20.71 -45.28 -16.02
CA PHE A 265 20.31 -46.22 -14.97
C PHE A 265 19.92 -47.61 -15.53
N ASP A 266 20.70 -48.12 -16.48
CA ASP A 266 20.53 -49.46 -17.04
C ASP A 266 20.67 -50.54 -15.95
N ILE A 267 19.82 -51.55 -16.06
CA ILE A 267 19.70 -52.66 -15.10
C ILE A 267 21.01 -53.45 -14.93
N ARG A 268 21.91 -53.43 -15.92
CA ARG A 268 23.23 -54.08 -15.87
C ARG A 268 24.15 -53.48 -14.81
N TYR A 269 23.92 -52.23 -14.43
CA TYR A 269 24.66 -51.56 -13.37
C TYR A 269 23.98 -51.70 -12.00
N CYS A 270 22.82 -52.36 -11.92
CA CYS A 270 22.10 -52.62 -10.68
C CYS A 270 22.91 -53.55 -9.78
N ILE A 271 23.14 -53.13 -8.53
CA ILE A 271 23.82 -53.93 -7.51
C ILE A 271 22.93 -54.26 -6.31
N GLY A 272 21.72 -53.70 -6.24
CA GLY A 272 20.82 -53.93 -5.13
C GLY A 272 19.47 -53.22 -5.29
N VAL A 273 18.40 -53.85 -4.83
CA VAL A 273 17.07 -53.23 -4.71
C VAL A 273 16.62 -53.30 -3.26
N GLY A 274 16.13 -52.18 -2.72
CA GLY A 274 15.56 -52.12 -1.37
C GLY A 274 14.26 -51.31 -1.34
N GLY A 275 13.58 -51.30 -0.18
CA GLY A 275 12.25 -50.67 -0.05
C GLY A 275 12.19 -49.18 -0.41
N HIS A 276 13.33 -48.47 -0.35
CA HIS A 276 13.41 -47.04 -0.66
C HIS A 276 14.07 -46.71 -2.00
N GLY A 277 14.38 -47.71 -2.84
CA GLY A 277 14.94 -47.47 -4.16
C GLY A 277 15.94 -48.52 -4.63
N ILE A 278 16.54 -48.26 -5.80
CA ILE A 278 17.48 -49.14 -6.49
C ILE A 278 18.88 -48.54 -6.40
N VAL A 279 19.88 -49.37 -6.15
CA VAL A 279 21.29 -48.99 -6.05
C VAL A 279 22.04 -49.47 -7.29
N TYR A 280 22.76 -48.56 -7.92
CA TYR A 280 23.56 -48.79 -9.12
C TYR A 280 25.04 -48.60 -8.83
N ARG A 281 25.91 -49.40 -9.45
CA ARG A 281 27.36 -49.20 -9.49
C ARG A 281 27.71 -48.34 -10.69
N ALA A 282 28.35 -47.19 -10.47
CA ALA A 282 28.84 -46.33 -11.53
C ALA A 282 30.35 -46.10 -11.39
N GLN A 283 31.03 -45.92 -12.52
CA GLN A 283 32.40 -45.43 -12.55
C GLN A 283 32.40 -44.04 -13.19
N LEU A 284 32.86 -43.06 -12.45
CA LEU A 284 32.87 -41.66 -12.87
C LEU A 284 34.03 -41.37 -13.82
N ALA A 285 34.02 -40.19 -14.45
CA ALA A 285 35.05 -39.76 -15.39
C ALA A 285 36.47 -39.69 -14.77
N ASP A 286 36.57 -39.47 -13.47
CA ASP A 286 37.82 -39.50 -12.69
C ASP A 286 38.30 -40.94 -12.37
N GLY A 287 37.56 -41.97 -12.81
CA GLY A 287 37.84 -43.37 -12.57
C GLY A 287 37.32 -43.90 -11.23
N LYS A 288 36.72 -43.05 -10.39
CA LYS A 288 36.22 -43.43 -9.07
C LYS A 288 34.95 -44.28 -9.18
N LEU A 289 34.92 -45.37 -8.42
CA LEU A 289 33.75 -46.24 -8.34
C LEU A 289 32.81 -45.77 -7.24
N VAL A 290 31.52 -45.62 -7.56
CA VAL A 290 30.49 -45.13 -6.63
C VAL A 290 29.22 -45.98 -6.70
N ALA A 291 28.49 -46.01 -5.59
CA ALA A 291 27.15 -46.57 -5.51
C ALA A 291 26.12 -45.42 -5.51
N LEU A 292 25.20 -45.44 -6.47
CA LEU A 292 24.18 -44.41 -6.65
C LEU A 292 22.82 -44.98 -6.30
N LYS A 293 22.10 -44.35 -5.37
CA LYS A 293 20.77 -44.79 -4.96
C LYS A 293 19.69 -43.93 -5.63
N LYS A 294 19.00 -44.52 -6.61
CA LYS A 294 17.82 -43.92 -7.23
C LYS A 294 16.59 -44.23 -6.37
N LEU A 295 15.98 -43.19 -5.81
CA LEU A 295 14.76 -43.33 -5.00
C LEU A 295 13.56 -43.62 -5.92
N HIS A 296 12.64 -44.46 -5.47
CA HIS A 296 11.40 -44.73 -6.21
C HIS A 296 10.61 -43.42 -6.37
N SER A 297 10.39 -42.98 -7.61
CA SER A 297 9.34 -42.00 -7.88
C SER A 297 8.00 -42.72 -7.82
N SER A 298 6.96 -42.03 -7.32
CA SER A 298 5.61 -42.54 -7.01
C SER A 298 4.89 -43.31 -8.15
N GLU A 299 5.47 -43.41 -9.35
CA GLU A 299 4.83 -43.98 -10.55
C GLU A 299 5.65 -45.06 -11.31
N THR A 300 6.73 -45.63 -10.74
CA THR A 300 7.53 -46.63 -11.49
C THR A 300 7.33 -48.07 -11.00
N LYS A 301 6.84 -48.94 -11.90
CA LYS A 301 6.75 -50.40 -11.69
C LYS A 301 8.13 -51.02 -11.53
N GLU A 302 8.27 -51.88 -10.54
CA GLU A 302 9.51 -52.55 -10.13
C GLU A 302 10.04 -53.50 -11.23
N PRO A 303 11.28 -53.34 -11.74
CA PRO A 303 11.81 -54.23 -12.76
C PRO A 303 12.20 -55.59 -12.16
N ALA A 304 11.52 -56.66 -12.58
CA ALA A 304 11.71 -58.03 -12.09
C ALA A 304 13.15 -58.56 -12.27
N LEU A 305 13.89 -58.04 -13.26
CA LEU A 305 15.23 -58.50 -13.64
C LEU A 305 16.32 -58.14 -12.61
N CYS A 306 16.22 -57.00 -11.88
CA CYS A 306 17.19 -56.66 -10.82
C CYS A 306 17.17 -57.67 -9.65
N LYS A 307 16.04 -58.36 -9.41
CA LYS A 307 15.90 -59.27 -8.26
C LYS A 307 16.72 -60.55 -8.41
N GLU A 308 17.05 -60.96 -9.63
CA GLU A 308 17.87 -62.17 -9.88
C GLU A 308 19.37 -61.94 -9.63
N PHE A 309 19.88 -60.71 -9.82
CA PHE A 309 21.30 -60.39 -9.66
C PHE A 309 21.73 -60.08 -8.21
N CYS A 310 20.79 -60.09 -7.27
CA CYS A 310 21.03 -59.75 -5.85
C CYS A 310 21.17 -60.98 -4.93
N LYS A 311 21.55 -62.15 -5.47
CA LYS A 311 21.82 -63.37 -4.70
C LYS A 311 23.31 -63.69 -4.66
#